data_AF-S2LQC9-F1
#
_entry.id   AF-S2LQC9-F1
#
_cell.length_a   1.000
_cell.length_b   1.000
_cell.length_c   1.000
_cell.angle_alpha   90.00
_cell.angle_beta   90.00
_cell.angle_gamma   90.00
#
_symmetry.space_group_name_H-M   'P 1'
#
loop_
_entity.id
_entity.type
_entity.pdbx_description
1 polymer ?
#
loop_
_entity_poly.entity_id
_entity_poly.type
_entity_poly.pdbx_seq_one_letter_code
_entity_poly.pdbx_strand_id
1 'polypeptide(L)' 'MNIVKEKWSEIIEKLRIEYGLSNVSFNTWIKPLKVHEVKDNTVFLLCELKASIDHIKHKYELPLRVCIAEV' A
#
# COMPACT_ATOMS: atom_id res chain seq x y z
N MET A 1 5.32 6.32 17.42
CA MET A 1 5.87 5.85 16.13
C MET A 1 4.99 4.70 15.68
N ASN A 2 4.49 4.71 14.44
CA ASN A 2 3.48 3.74 14.00
C ASN A 2 4.17 2.58 13.26
N ILE A 3 3.93 1.36 13.71
CA ILE A 3 4.54 0.14 13.16
C ILE A 3 4.33 -0.01 11.64
N VAL A 4 3.16 0.40 11.14
CA VAL A 4 2.83 0.40 9.70
C VAL A 4 3.75 1.34 8.92
N LYS A 5 4.07 2.50 9.50
CA LYS A 5 4.96 3.49 8.87
C LYS A 5 6.41 3.03 8.89
N GLU A 6 6.84 2.35 9.96
CA GLU A 6 8.19 1.79 10.09
C GLU A 6 8.42 0.62 9.14
N LYS A 7 7.43 -0.27 9.03
CA LYS A 7 7.48 -1.48 8.20
C LYS A 7 6.87 -1.29 6.81
N TRP A 8 6.60 -0.06 6.38
CA TRP A 8 5.90 0.19 5.12
C TRP A 8 6.58 -0.48 3.92
N SER A 9 7.91 -0.40 3.85
CA SER A 9 8.71 -1.06 2.81
C SER A 9 8.54 -2.57 2.80
N GLU A 10 8.45 -3.20 3.99
CA GLU A 10 8.22 -4.64 4.12
C GLU A 10 6.79 -5.00 3.69
N ILE A 11 5.79 -4.20 4.09
CA ILE A 11 4.38 -4.41 3.75
C ILE A 11 4.17 -4.40 2.24
N ILE A 12 4.70 -3.39 1.54
CA ILE A 12 4.52 -3.28 0.08
C ILE A 12 5.31 -4.36 -0.66
N GLU A 13 6.43 -4.82 -0.11
CA GLU A 13 7.20 -5.91 -0.70
C GLU A 13 6.53 -7.27 -0.50
N LYS A 14 5.95 -7.50 0.69
CA LYS A 14 5.08 -8.64 0.96
C LYS A 14 3.91 -8.68 -0.03
N LEU A 15 3.23 -7.54 -0.21
CA LEU A 15 2.16 -7.39 -1.22
C LEU A 15 2.65 -7.79 -2.61
N ARG A 16 3.85 -7.34 -3.01
CA ARG A 16 4.43 -7.64 -4.33
C ARG A 16 4.60 -9.15 -4.54
N ILE A 17 5.13 -9.85 -3.53
CA ILE A 17 5.44 -11.28 -3.59
C ILE A 17 4.16 -12.12 -3.52
N GLU A 18 3.32 -11.89 -2.51
CA GLU A 18 2.14 -12.73 -2.24
C GLU A 18 1.04 -12.60 -3.28
N TYR A 19 0.85 -11.38 -3.81
CA TYR A 19 -0.15 -11.11 -4.84
C TYR A 19 0.44 -11.10 -6.26
N GLY A 20 1.71 -11.49 -6.41
CA GLY A 20 2.35 -11.68 -7.72
C GLY A 20 2.37 -10.43 -8.60
N LEU A 21 2.60 -9.25 -8.03
CA LEU A 21 2.60 -8.01 -8.80
C LEU A 21 3.79 -7.99 -9.76
N SER A 22 3.52 -7.67 -11.03
CA SER A 22 4.59 -7.38 -11.99
C SER A 22 5.40 -6.16 -11.54
N ASN A 23 6.69 -6.13 -11.89
CA ASN A 23 7.56 -4.99 -11.57
C ASN A 23 6.97 -3.66 -12.05
N VAL A 24 6.33 -3.64 -13.23
CA VAL A 24 5.68 -2.44 -13.75
C VAL A 24 4.52 -2.02 -12.84
N SER A 25 3.61 -2.94 -12.52
CA SER A 25 2.46 -2.63 -11.65
C SER A 25 2.90 -2.14 -10.27
N PHE A 26 3.90 -2.80 -9.67
CA PHE A 26 4.42 -2.42 -8.37
C PHE A 26 5.06 -1.04 -8.38
N ASN A 27 5.97 -0.79 -9.33
CA ASN A 27 6.69 0.48 -9.41
C ASN A 27 5.77 1.66 -9.78
N THR A 28 4.71 1.42 -10.56
CA THR A 28 3.77 2.47 -10.97
C THR A 28 2.73 2.79 -9.88
N TRP A 29 2.15 1.77 -9.23
CA TRP A 29 0.97 1.97 -8.39
C TRP A 29 1.23 1.87 -6.90
N ILE A 30 2.18 1.03 -6.47
CA ILE A 30 2.38 0.69 -5.05
C ILE A 30 3.56 1.45 -4.47
N LYS A 31 4.72 1.38 -5.13
CA LYS A 31 5.97 1.98 -4.65
C LYS A 31 5.88 3.49 -4.37
N PRO A 32 5.12 4.30 -5.15
CA PRO A 32 4.97 5.73 -4.87
C PRO A 32 4.06 6.05 -3.68
N LEU A 33 3.29 5.08 -3.16
CA LEU A 33 2.40 5.30 -2.03
C LEU A 33 3.20 5.51 -0.76
N LYS A 34 2.78 6.51 0.02
CA LYS A 34 3.41 6.86 1.30
C LYS A 34 2.37 6.84 2.40
N VAL A 35 2.73 6.35 3.57
CA VAL A 35 1.87 6.45 4.77
C VAL A 35 1.86 7.91 5.23
N HIS A 36 0.72 8.57 5.06
CA HIS A 36 0.51 9.94 5.51
C HIS A 36 0.27 9.96 7.03
N GLU A 37 -0.76 9.26 7.47
CA GLU A 37 -1.20 9.18 8.86
C GLU A 37 -1.75 7.77 9.13
N VAL A 38 -1.65 7.34 10.38
CA VAL A 38 -2.40 6.20 10.88
C VAL A 38 -3.12 6.66 12.12
N LYS A 39 -4.44 6.58 12.10
CA LYS A 39 -5.32 7.06 13.17
C LYS A 39 -6.34 5.99 13.49
N ASP A 40 -6.39 5.60 14.75
CA ASP A 40 -7.22 4.50 15.26
C ASP A 40 -6.95 3.22 14.42
N ASN A 41 -7.94 2.75 13.67
CA ASN A 41 -7.83 1.58 12.79
C ASN A 41 -7.79 1.95 11.29
N THR A 42 -7.50 3.21 10.96
CA THR A 42 -7.47 3.70 9.58
C THR A 42 -6.07 4.15 9.18
N VAL A 43 -5.55 3.59 8.09
CA VAL A 43 -4.29 4.00 7.47
C VAL A 43 -4.61 4.94 6.29
N PHE A 44 -4.12 6.17 6.37
CA PHE A 44 -4.22 7.16 5.31
C PHE A 44 -2.97 7.09 4.43
N LEU A 45 -3.17 6.75 3.16
CA LEU A 45 -2.10 6.70 2.16
C LEU A 45 -2.14 7.94 1.27
N LEU A 46 -0.97 8.52 1.02
CA LEU A 46 -0.77 9.59 0.06
C LEU A 46 -0.48 9.00 -1.31
N CYS A 47 -1.23 9.45 -2.32
CA CYS A 47 -1.00 9.13 -3.73
C CYS A 47 -0.80 10.43 -4.50
N GLU A 48 0.33 10.56 -5.22
CA GLU A 48 0.67 11.78 -5.96
C GLU A 48 -0.17 11.94 -7.24
N LEU A 49 -0.68 10.82 -7.79
CA LEU A 49 -1.46 10.79 -9.03
C LEU A 49 -2.93 10.53 -8.72
N LYS A 50 -3.76 11.58 -8.78
CA LYS A 50 -5.20 11.48 -8.50
C LYS A 50 -5.92 10.45 -9.40
N ALA A 51 -5.55 10.38 -10.67
CA ALA A 51 -6.12 9.41 -11.62
C ALA A 51 -5.83 7.94 -11.26
N SER A 52 -4.84 7.69 -10.41
CA SER A 52 -4.45 6.34 -9.97
C SER A 52 -5.30 5.81 -8.83
N ILE A 53 -6.04 6.67 -8.11
CA ILE A 53 -6.73 6.30 -6.88
C ILE A 53 -7.77 5.20 -7.14
N ASP A 54 -8.59 5.35 -8.18
CA ASP A 54 -9.64 4.37 -8.48
C ASP A 54 -9.03 3.03 -8.90
N HIS A 55 -7.96 3.03 -9.70
CA HIS A 55 -7.25 1.81 -10.06
C HIS A 55 -6.68 1.09 -8.82
N ILE A 56 -6.06 1.86 -7.91
CA ILE A 56 -5.47 1.32 -6.68
C ILE A 56 -6.55 0.76 -5.77
N LYS A 57 -7.65 1.48 -5.59
CA LYS A 57 -8.78 1.00 -4.79
C LYS A 57 -9.35 -0.29 -5.35
N HIS A 58 -9.73 -0.31 -6.63
CA HIS A 58 -10.35 -1.48 -7.23
C HIS A 58 -9.47 -2.73 -7.24
N LYS A 59 -8.16 -2.57 -7.42
CA LYS A 59 -7.25 -3.71 -7.63
C LYS A 59 -6.43 -4.10 -6.40
N TYR A 60 -6.07 -3.13 -5.56
CA TYR A 60 -5.07 -3.32 -4.50
C TYR A 60 -5.59 -3.02 -3.09
N GLU A 61 -6.82 -2.52 -2.91
CA GLU A 61 -7.37 -2.18 -1.59
C GLU A 61 -7.39 -3.39 -0.64
N LEU A 62 -8.03 -4.48 -1.05
CA LEU A 62 -8.11 -5.69 -0.21
C LEU A 62 -6.72 -6.28 0.07
N PRO A 63 -5.86 -6.51 -0.95
CA PRO A 63 -4.49 -6.94 -0.72
C PRO A 63 -3.69 -6.06 0.25
N LEU A 64 -3.74 -4.72 0.08
CA LEU A 64 -3.08 -3.78 0.97
C LEU A 64 -3.61 -3.90 2.40
N ARG A 65 -4.93 -4.00 2.57
CA ARG A 65 -5.55 -4.13 3.89
C ARG A 65 -5.12 -5.42 4.60
N VAL A 66 -5.02 -6.52 3.87
CA VAL A 66 -4.53 -7.80 4.42
C VAL A 66 -3.09 -7.67 4.86
N CYS A 67 -2.18 -7.23 3.98
CA CYS A 67 -0.76 -7.12 4.32
C CYS A 67 -0.50 -6.12 5.47
N ILE A 68 -1.27 -5.03 5.56
CA ILE A 68 -1.19 -4.09 6.68
C ILE A 68 -1.67 -4.73 7.99
N ALA A 69 -2.72 -5.55 7.95
CA ALA A 69 -3.31 -6.17 9.15
C ALA A 69 -2.47 -7.31 9.73
N GLU A 70 -1.55 -7.88 8.96
CA GLU A 70 -0.64 -8.94 9.40
C GLU A 70 0.64 -8.41 10.07
N VAL A 71 0.79 -7.09 10.19
CA VAL A 71 1.95 -6.40 10.78
C VAL A 71 1.57 -5.72 12.08
#